data_AF-A0A9P0L9K2-F1
#
_entry.id   AF-A0A9P0L9K2-F1
#
_cell.length_a   1.000
_cell.length_b   1.000
_cell.length_c   1.000
_cell.angle_alpha   90.00
_cell.angle_beta   90.00
_cell.angle_gamma   90.00
#
_symmetry.space_group_name_H-M   'P 1'
#
loop_
_entity.id
_entity.type
_entity.pdbx_description
1 polymer ?
#
loop_
_entity_poly.entity_id
_entity_poly.type
_entity_poly.pdbx_seq_one_letter_code
_entity_poly.pdbx_strand_id
1 'polypeptide(L)'
;MGFYLIGEEPEPKPLCVICTEVLANSSLKPSLLRRHLETRHPDHKDKPIEYFKRKLEGYKNCSVSSYLSAFNADSKLALETSYRVSFRIARSGKAHTVAENLIGPCAKDIAMCMLGEKAA
;
A
#
# COMPACT_ATOMS: atom_id res chain seq x y z
N MET A 1 13.78 -19.38 7.58
CA MET A 1 12.69 -19.36 6.58
C MET A 1 12.37 -17.91 6.28
N GLY A 2 12.79 -17.40 5.12
CA GLY A 2 12.67 -15.98 4.73
C GLY A 2 11.44 -15.64 3.90
N PHE A 3 10.37 -16.44 4.00
CA PHE A 3 9.15 -16.26 3.22
C PHE A 3 7.90 -16.33 4.11
N TYR A 4 6.87 -15.60 3.72
CA TYR A 4 5.56 -15.55 4.34
C TYR A 4 4.48 -15.81 3.29
N LEU A 5 3.43 -16.58 3.62
CA LEU A 5 2.36 -16.87 2.67
C LEU A 5 1.29 -15.77 2.73
N ILE A 6 0.88 -15.29 1.56
CA ILE A 6 -0.19 -14.29 1.40
C ILE A 6 -1.23 -14.84 0.42
N GLY A 7 -2.51 -14.56 0.69
CA GLY A 7 -3.64 -14.98 -0.14
C GLY A 7 -4.49 -16.04 0.54
N GLU A 8 -5.70 -16.22 0.02
CA GLU A 8 -6.63 -17.25 0.45
C GLU A 8 -6.46 -18.52 -0.38
N GLU A 9 -6.88 -19.66 0.19
CA GLU A 9 -6.92 -20.94 -0.52
C GLU A 9 -7.85 -20.83 -1.74
N PRO A 10 -7.52 -21.47 -2.89
CA PRO A 10 -6.55 -22.56 -3.05
C PRO A 10 -5.14 -22.14 -3.52
N GLU A 11 -4.84 -20.85 -3.67
CA GLU A 11 -3.62 -20.40 -4.36
C GLU A 11 -2.78 -19.40 -3.52
N PRO A 12 -2.19 -19.85 -2.39
CA PRO A 12 -1.32 -19.00 -1.59
C PRO A 12 -0.05 -18.62 -2.35
N LYS A 13 0.43 -17.39 -2.18
CA LYS A 13 1.63 -16.86 -2.84
C LYS A 13 2.73 -16.57 -1.82
N PRO A 14 3.99 -16.96 -2.08
CA PRO A 14 5.09 -16.66 -1.18
C PRO A 14 5.56 -15.21 -1.34
N LEU A 15 5.54 -14.44 -0.24
CA LEU A 15 6.18 -13.15 -0.07
C LEU A 15 7.60 -13.33 0.48
N CYS A 16 8.61 -12.74 -0.15
CA CYS A 16 9.94 -12.62 0.43
C CYS A 16 9.99 -11.58 1.54
N VAL A 17 10.41 -11.96 2.76
CA VAL A 17 10.48 -11.02 3.91
C VAL A 17 11.64 -10.03 3.81
N ILE A 18 12.58 -10.22 2.87
CA ILE A 18 13.72 -9.32 2.68
C ILE A 18 13.35 -8.16 1.77
N CYS A 19 12.78 -8.45 0.60
CA CYS A 19 12.49 -7.49 -0.46
C CYS A 19 11.00 -7.21 -0.69
N THR A 20 10.11 -7.88 0.05
CA THR A 20 8.65 -7.73 -0.07
C THR A 20 8.08 -8.10 -1.46
N GLU A 21 8.85 -8.82 -2.27
CA GLU A 21 8.39 -9.34 -3.56
C GLU A 21 7.41 -10.51 -3.34
N VAL A 22 6.25 -10.46 -3.99
CA VAL A 22 5.29 -11.56 -4.04
C VAL A 22 5.62 -12.42 -5.26
N LEU A 23 6.00 -13.67 -5.01
CA LEU A 23 6.34 -14.63 -6.04
C LEU A 23 5.09 -15.39 -6.52
N ALA A 24 5.19 -16.02 -7.68
CA ALA A 24 4.14 -16.90 -8.19
C ALA A 24 3.91 -18.11 -7.27
N ASN A 25 2.69 -18.63 -7.20
CA ASN A 25 2.36 -19.84 -6.43
C ASN A 25 3.23 -21.05 -6.83
N SER A 26 3.55 -21.19 -8.12
CA SER A 26 4.48 -22.21 -8.63
C SER A 26 5.88 -22.15 -8.02
N SER A 27 6.25 -21.04 -7.39
CA SER A 27 7.52 -20.82 -6.71
C SER A 27 7.55 -21.29 -5.25
N LEU A 28 6.47 -21.86 -4.71
CA LEU A 28 6.43 -22.43 -3.35
C LEU A 28 7.39 -23.60 -3.15
N LYS A 29 7.90 -24.19 -4.24
CA LYS A 29 8.89 -25.27 -4.16
C LYS A 29 10.14 -24.79 -3.40
N PRO A 30 10.63 -25.54 -2.40
CA PRO A 30 11.78 -25.12 -1.58
C PRO A 30 13.04 -24.77 -2.39
N SER A 31 13.26 -25.44 -3.53
CA SER A 31 14.39 -25.14 -4.43
C SER A 31 14.26 -23.77 -5.10
N LEU A 32 13.04 -23.33 -5.44
CA LEU A 32 12.79 -22.04 -6.09
C LEU A 32 12.90 -20.88 -5.09
N LEU A 33 12.37 -21.07 -3.88
CA LEU A 33 12.53 -20.11 -2.77
C LEU A 33 13.99 -19.94 -2.36
N ARG A 34 14.74 -21.05 -2.29
CA ARG A 34 16.18 -21.02 -2.02
C ARG A 34 16.96 -20.29 -3.11
N ARG A 35 16.70 -20.63 -4.38
CA ARG A 35 17.30 -19.93 -5.52
C ARG A 35 17.01 -18.43 -5.50
N HIS A 36 15.79 -18.02 -5.15
CA HIS A 36 15.45 -16.60 -4.98
C HIS A 36 16.34 -15.95 -3.92
N LEU A 37 16.48 -16.56 -2.73
CA LEU A 37 17.37 -16.04 -1.69
C LEU A 37 18.83 -15.98 -2.14
N GLU A 38 19.35 -17.02 -2.77
CA GLU A 38 20.76 -17.09 -3.19
C GLU A 38 21.10 -16.08 -4.29
N THR A 39 20.18 -15.85 -5.23
CA THR A 39 20.42 -14.97 -6.39
C THR A 39 20.10 -13.51 -6.11
N ARG A 40 19.03 -13.23 -5.35
CA ARG A 40 18.58 -11.85 -5.05
C ARG A 40 19.18 -11.32 -3.75
N HIS A 41 19.50 -12.21 -2.81
CA HIS A 41 19.87 -11.87 -1.43
C HIS A 41 21.07 -12.70 -0.93
N PRO A 42 22.21 -12.72 -1.65
CA PRO A 42 23.36 -13.55 -1.29
C PRO A 42 23.88 -13.27 0.14
N ASP A 43 23.83 -12.02 0.59
CA ASP A 43 24.26 -11.59 1.93
C ASP A 43 23.36 -12.08 3.08
N HIS A 44 22.17 -12.59 2.72
CA HIS A 44 21.16 -12.99 3.68
C HIS A 44 20.89 -14.51 3.69
N LYS A 45 21.52 -15.28 2.80
CA LYS A 45 21.25 -16.72 2.64
C LYS A 45 21.59 -17.54 3.89
N ASP A 46 22.64 -17.15 4.62
CA ASP A 46 23.16 -17.85 5.81
C ASP A 46 22.70 -17.22 7.13
N LYS A 47 21.75 -16.27 7.09
CA LYS A 47 21.25 -15.62 8.31
C LYS A 47 20.42 -16.59 9.16
N PRO A 48 20.48 -16.46 10.49
CA PRO A 48 19.71 -17.33 11.39
C PRO A 48 18.21 -17.09 11.25
N ILE A 49 17.39 -18.06 11.68
CA ILE A 49 15.93 -17.99 11.55
C ILE A 49 15.34 -16.79 12.32
N GLU A 50 15.97 -16.40 13.42
CA GLU A 50 15.64 -15.26 14.27
C GLU A 50 15.70 -13.93 13.50
N TYR A 51 16.65 -13.79 12.57
CA TYR A 51 16.74 -12.62 11.70
C TYR A 51 15.48 -12.48 10.85
N PHE A 52 15.04 -13.59 10.24
CA PHE A 52 13.84 -13.61 9.40
C PHE A 52 12.56 -13.45 10.21
N LYS A 53 12.48 -14.05 11.41
CA LYS A 53 11.34 -13.87 12.34
C LYS A 53 11.18 -12.40 12.73
N ARG A 54 12.25 -11.75 13.16
CA ARG A 54 12.23 -10.32 13.52
C ARG A 54 11.81 -9.44 12.33
N LYS A 55 12.30 -9.75 11.13
CA LYS A 55 11.93 -9.00 9.93
C LYS A 55 10.47 -9.22 9.53
N LEU A 56 9.95 -10.44 9.69
CA LEU A 56 8.54 -10.76 9.50
C LEU A 56 7.65 -10.08 10.55
N GLU A 57 8.05 -10.06 11.81
CA GLU A 57 7.37 -9.29 12.86
C GLU A 57 7.37 -7.82 12.54
N GLY A 58 8.51 -7.27 12.08
CA GLY A 58 8.59 -5.91 11.56
C GLY A 58 7.63 -5.67 10.39
N TYR A 59 7.46 -6.63 9.48
CA TYR A 59 6.49 -6.53 8.38
C TYR A 59 5.04 -6.61 8.86
N LYS A 60 4.73 -7.47 9.84
CA LYS A 60 3.38 -7.60 10.44
C LYS A 60 3.02 -6.40 11.33
N ASN A 61 4.01 -5.85 12.03
CA ASN A 61 3.88 -4.76 13.02
C ASN A 61 4.11 -3.38 12.40
N CYS A 62 4.79 -3.28 11.26
CA CYS A 62 4.55 -2.20 10.30
C CYS A 62 3.12 -2.42 9.84
N SER A 63 2.21 -1.88 10.62
CA SER A 63 0.82 -1.77 10.28
C SER A 63 0.77 -0.85 9.07
N VAL A 64 0.94 -1.48 7.90
CA VAL A 64 0.19 -1.15 6.70
C VAL A 64 -1.26 -0.91 7.05
N SER A 65 -1.76 -1.58 8.10
CA SER A 65 -2.98 -1.21 8.77
C SER A 65 -3.01 0.20 9.41
N SER A 66 -2.08 0.75 10.19
CA SER A 66 -2.30 2.09 10.79
C SER A 66 -2.27 3.21 9.76
N TYR A 67 -1.41 3.10 8.74
CA TYR A 67 -1.37 4.09 7.67
C TYR A 67 -2.46 3.83 6.62
N LEU A 68 -2.69 2.60 6.15
CA LEU A 68 -3.78 2.32 5.19
C LEU A 68 -5.17 2.23 5.83
N SER A 69 -5.36 1.92 7.12
CA SER A 69 -6.70 1.94 7.75
C SER A 69 -7.19 3.37 7.96
N ALA A 70 -6.28 4.30 8.24
CA ALA A 70 -6.57 5.73 8.15
C ALA A 70 -7.03 6.10 6.73
N PHE A 71 -6.44 5.54 5.67
CA PHE A 71 -6.87 5.80 4.30
C PHE A 71 -8.04 4.94 3.77
N ASN A 72 -8.28 3.72 4.28
CA ASN A 72 -9.20 2.76 3.65
C ASN A 72 -10.66 2.97 4.04
N ALA A 73 -10.93 3.37 5.29
CA ALA A 73 -12.27 3.79 5.68
C ALA A 73 -12.63 5.13 4.99
N ASP A 74 -11.65 6.02 4.88
CA ASP A 74 -11.81 7.35 4.28
C ASP A 74 -11.85 7.32 2.75
N SER A 75 -11.23 6.34 2.08
CA SER A 75 -11.12 6.30 0.61
C SER A 75 -12.47 6.14 -0.10
N LYS A 76 -13.37 5.29 0.41
CA LYS A 76 -14.72 5.14 -0.19
C LYS A 76 -15.57 6.39 0.00
N LEU A 77 -15.52 7.00 1.19
CA LEU A 77 -16.23 8.24 1.49
C LEU A 77 -15.63 9.43 0.73
N ALA A 78 -14.30 9.48 0.57
CA ALA A 78 -13.59 10.48 -0.23
C ALA A 78 -13.92 10.35 -1.71
N LEU A 79 -14.00 9.12 -2.25
CA LEU A 79 -14.40 8.86 -3.62
C LEU A 79 -15.87 9.25 -3.87
N GLU A 80 -16.79 8.86 -2.98
CA GLU A 80 -18.19 9.26 -3.06
C GLU A 80 -18.34 10.79 -2.96
N THR A 81 -17.56 11.44 -2.10
CA THR A 81 -17.57 12.89 -1.93
C THR A 81 -17.04 13.61 -3.16
N SER A 82 -15.91 13.17 -3.72
CA SER A 82 -15.34 13.76 -4.95
C SER A 82 -16.29 13.61 -6.14
N TYR A 83 -16.96 12.46 -6.26
CA TYR A 83 -18.01 12.24 -7.25
C TYR A 83 -19.19 13.19 -7.07
N ARG A 84 -19.71 13.35 -5.84
CA ARG A 84 -20.84 14.27 -5.56
C ARG A 84 -20.49 15.73 -5.83
N VAL A 85 -19.27 16.16 -5.51
CA VAL A 85 -18.77 17.51 -5.82
C VAL A 85 -18.75 17.71 -7.33
N SER A 86 -18.14 16.78 -8.06
CA SER A 86 -18.07 16.79 -9.54
C SER A 86 -19.46 16.82 -10.17
N PHE A 87 -20.39 16.00 -9.69
CA PHE A 87 -21.77 15.97 -10.17
C PHE A 87 -22.50 17.29 -9.97
N ARG A 88 -22.36 17.93 -8.79
CA ARG A 88 -22.98 19.24 -8.51
C ARG A 88 -22.41 20.34 -9.41
N ILE A 89 -21.12 20.29 -9.68
CA ILE A 89 -20.43 21.22 -10.59
C ILE A 89 -21.00 21.04 -12.00
N ALA A 90 -20.99 19.83 -12.53
CA ALA A 90 -21.51 19.53 -13.87
C ALA A 90 -22.99 19.93 -14.00
N ARG A 91 -23.80 19.65 -12.99
CA ARG A 91 -25.22 20.02 -12.96
C ARG A 91 -25.45 21.53 -12.89
N SER A 92 -24.51 22.31 -12.36
CA SER A 92 -24.64 23.76 -12.29
C SER A 92 -24.54 24.46 -13.66
N GLY A 93 -24.04 23.77 -14.68
CA GLY A 93 -23.92 24.30 -16.05
C GLY A 93 -22.97 25.50 -16.19
N LYS A 94 -22.19 25.81 -15.15
CA LYS A 94 -21.16 26.87 -15.19
C LYS A 94 -19.94 26.40 -15.97
N ALA A 95 -19.20 27.35 -16.55
CA ALA A 95 -17.94 27.07 -17.22
C ALA A 95 -16.98 26.35 -16.24
N HIS A 96 -16.30 25.32 -16.74
CA HIS A 96 -15.36 24.48 -15.96
C HIS A 96 -14.33 25.31 -15.19
N THR A 97 -13.92 26.45 -15.75
CA THR A 97 -13.01 27.43 -15.17
C THR A 97 -13.45 27.96 -13.79
N VAL A 98 -14.75 28.09 -13.53
CA VAL A 98 -15.25 28.58 -12.24
C VAL A 98 -15.08 27.52 -11.15
N ALA A 99 -15.24 26.25 -11.51
CA ALA A 99 -15.08 25.15 -10.57
C ALA A 99 -13.62 24.93 -10.19
N GLU A 100 -12.71 24.97 -11.16
CA GLU A 100 -11.26 24.86 -10.89
C GLU A 100 -10.76 26.00 -10.00
N ASN A 101 -11.19 27.23 -10.27
CA ASN A 101 -10.78 28.41 -9.50
C ASN A 101 -11.32 28.45 -8.06
N LEU A 102 -12.42 27.75 -7.77
CA LEU A 102 -13.03 27.73 -6.43
C LEU A 102 -12.70 26.45 -5.66
N ILE A 103 -12.78 25.28 -6.31
CA ILE A 103 -12.65 23.98 -5.64
C ILE A 103 -11.19 23.57 -5.49
N GLY A 104 -10.33 23.90 -6.46
CA GLY A 104 -8.90 23.61 -6.39
C GLY A 104 -8.24 24.23 -5.14
N PRO A 105 -8.37 25.54 -4.91
CA PRO A 105 -7.85 26.20 -3.71
C PRO A 105 -8.47 25.65 -2.42
N CYS A 106 -9.80 25.47 -2.37
CA CYS A 106 -10.47 24.92 -1.18
C CYS A 106 -9.99 23.50 -0.83
N ALA A 107 -9.78 22.64 -1.83
CA ALA A 107 -9.26 21.29 -1.61
C ALA A 107 -7.82 21.33 -1.08
N LYS A 108 -7.00 22.27 -1.58
CA LYS A 108 -5.64 22.51 -1.07
C LYS A 108 -5.67 22.97 0.38
N ASP A 109 -6.54 23.92 0.73
CA ASP A 109 -6.66 24.45 2.09
C ASP A 109 -7.14 23.37 3.07
N ILE A 110 -8.11 22.55 2.69
CA ILE A 110 -8.57 21.40 3.49
C ILE A 110 -7.41 20.43 3.72
N ALA A 111 -6.64 20.09 2.69
CA ALA A 111 -5.49 19.19 2.81
C ALA A 111 -4.41 19.79 3.74
N MET A 112 -4.10 21.08 3.61
CA MET A 112 -3.14 21.76 4.48
C MET A 112 -3.61 21.79 5.95
N CYS A 113 -4.89 22.07 6.19
CA CYS A 113 -5.47 22.09 7.53
C CYS A 113 -5.55 20.70 8.18
N MET A 114 -5.89 19.66 7.41
CA MET A 114 -6.07 18.31 7.96
C MET A 114 -4.76 17.54 8.11
N LEU A 115 -3.78 17.77 7.25
CA LEU A 115 -2.51 17.02 7.22
C LEU A 115 -1.35 17.77 7.91
N GLY A 116 -1.51 19.06 8.20
CA GLY A 116 -0.48 19.93 8.76
C GLY A 116 0.62 20.30 7.74
N GLU A 117 1.33 21.41 7.96
CA GLU A 117 2.33 22.01 7.06
C GLU A 117 3.60 21.17 6.79
N LYS A 118 3.61 19.85 7.03
CA LYS A 118 4.79 18.98 6.81
C LYS A 118 4.67 18.13 5.54
N ALA A 119 4.32 18.78 4.44
CA ALA A 119 4.41 18.20 3.10
C ALA A 119 5.03 19.19 2.10
N ALA A 120 6.14 19.82 2.51
CA ALA A 120 7.07 20.53 1.65
C ALA A 120 8.45 19.86 1.72
#